data_AF-A0A9J7HL88-F1
#
_entry.id   AF-A0A9J7HL88-F1
#
_cell.length_a   1.000
_cell.length_b   1.000
_cell.length_c   1.000
_cell.angle_alpha   90.00
_cell.angle_beta   90.00
_cell.angle_gamma   90.00
#
_symmetry.space_group_name_H-M   'P 1'
#
loop_
_entity.id
_entity.type
_entity.pdbx_description
1 polymer ?
#
loop_
_entity_poly.entity_id
_entity_poly.type
_entity_poly.pdbx_seq_one_letter_code
_entity_poly.pdbx_strand_id
1 'polypeptide(L)'
;MDVAWSDVTDMKNFHLLAVIGDLNEHAQDHQRNYSIPVVMPSVHCSHCVLRFRYNSHKPGEQIFYQCADIAIKNLTVKTASQQLNNLPVKSPTIPQPPPNPTTMPGSTRLYGFSYSELDTLQCELVSVDAVTGAVYPVKTFDFGVGSGYRPEMLGFGKNSNMSRRSVGQRQNFKAQTQAQGNHFIMDQMLGYSEESKLMFTMKHGKSSSLDAVADTLLVIEAATGNAMEKAVDPKALMSPIVAMTTNGLGSMLTFNMDMVRDKPGTFTFRVGLLDQDGSYQELYSDPSKTEDLYINYLCATADTQKNVLYVLMGNENAPDTLDARIYTFDLSVKPAKMSYAQLDVDNYTISSIHFYQKTGKLVAVSPGLFLDRQVTYTLVTVDPKLGLIKPLWVIAVPDRYQSYYGGDVINLDQQNGVLYHVLRLVDPPNADVIATVSMETQRVTFSNPTNLRHLHNLSFLPYISN
;
A
#
# COMPACT_ATOMS: atom_id res chain seq x y z
N MET A 1 -8.61 3.91 8.49
CA MET A 1 -9.31 4.74 9.50
C MET A 1 -9.94 5.96 8.86
N ASP A 2 -11.07 6.46 9.36
CA ASP A 2 -11.61 7.77 8.98
C ASP A 2 -12.12 8.60 10.15
N VAL A 3 -12.02 9.92 9.97
CA VAL A 3 -12.63 10.94 10.83
C VAL A 3 -13.65 11.69 10.00
N ALA A 4 -14.89 11.79 10.50
CA ALA A 4 -15.97 12.50 9.85
C ALA A 4 -16.76 13.33 10.86
N TRP A 5 -17.47 14.36 10.42
CA TRP A 5 -18.32 15.17 11.30
C TRP A 5 -19.74 15.29 10.76
N SER A 6 -20.73 15.50 11.63
CA SER A 6 -22.13 15.69 11.26
C SER A 6 -22.74 16.81 12.11
N ASP A 7 -23.63 17.63 11.53
CA ASP A 7 -24.50 18.48 12.33
C ASP A 7 -25.63 17.63 12.95
N VAL A 8 -25.96 17.88 14.21
CA VAL A 8 -26.71 16.96 15.10
C VAL A 8 -28.13 16.61 14.64
N THR A 9 -28.60 17.14 13.51
CA THR A 9 -30.00 16.96 13.10
C THR A 9 -30.35 15.61 12.49
N ASP A 10 -29.40 14.79 11.99
CA ASP A 10 -29.78 13.44 11.55
C ASP A 10 -28.81 12.26 11.77
N MET A 11 -27.55 12.46 12.20
CA MET A 11 -26.52 11.40 12.34
C MET A 11 -26.36 10.45 11.12
N LYS A 12 -27.06 10.70 10.02
CA LYS A 12 -27.02 9.92 8.77
C LYS A 12 -26.05 10.58 7.79
N ASN A 13 -25.85 11.89 7.89
CA ASN A 13 -24.98 12.66 7.01
C ASN A 13 -23.67 13.03 7.72
N PHE A 14 -22.68 12.15 7.63
CA PHE A 14 -21.30 12.44 8.05
C PHE A 14 -20.50 12.97 6.86
N HIS A 15 -19.87 14.13 7.05
CA HIS A 15 -18.89 14.72 6.16
C HIS A 15 -17.50 14.24 6.55
N LEU A 16 -16.82 13.55 5.65
CA LEU A 16 -15.45 13.12 5.86
C LEU A 16 -14.50 14.32 6.04
N LEU A 17 -13.65 14.23 7.05
CA LEU A 17 -12.58 15.20 7.33
C LEU A 17 -11.20 14.65 6.99
N ALA A 18 -10.96 13.36 7.24
CA ALA A 18 -9.72 12.68 6.90
C ALA A 18 -9.94 11.17 6.74
N VAL A 19 -9.14 10.56 5.87
CA VAL A 19 -8.92 9.10 5.81
C VAL A 19 -7.44 8.88 6.03
N ILE A 20 -7.12 7.97 6.93
CA ILE A 20 -5.76 7.63 7.29
C ILE A 20 -5.58 6.12 7.14
N GLY A 21 -4.54 5.73 6.41
CA GLY A 21 -4.09 4.35 6.36
C GLY A 21 -3.47 3.95 7.70
N ASP A 22 -3.62 2.70 8.11
CA ASP A 22 -2.86 2.22 9.25
C ASP A 22 -1.38 2.05 8.85
N LEU A 23 -0.52 2.96 9.31
CA LEU A 23 0.90 2.99 8.95
C LEU A 23 1.71 1.84 9.56
N ASN A 24 1.17 1.15 10.58
CA ASN A 24 1.75 -0.05 11.17
C ASN A 24 0.65 -1.13 11.30
N GLU A 25 0.00 -1.48 10.19
CA GLU A 25 -0.98 -2.56 10.13
C GLU A 25 -0.47 -3.90 10.72
N HIS A 26 0.85 -4.09 10.78
CA HIS A 26 1.48 -5.28 11.37
C HIS A 26 1.77 -5.18 12.88
N ALA A 27 1.57 -4.02 13.53
CA ALA A 27 1.87 -3.77 14.95
C ALA A 27 0.78 -2.91 15.63
N GLN A 28 -0.49 -3.22 15.31
CA GLN A 28 -1.68 -2.47 15.73
C GLN A 28 -1.85 -2.38 17.25
N ASP A 29 -1.37 -3.38 17.99
CA ASP A 29 -1.41 -3.48 19.44
C ASP A 29 -0.38 -2.59 20.16
N HIS A 30 0.71 -2.20 19.48
CA HIS A 30 1.75 -1.33 20.04
C HIS A 30 1.56 0.15 19.77
N GLN A 31 0.78 0.52 18.75
CA GLN A 31 0.41 1.91 18.53
C GLN A 31 -0.71 2.33 19.50
N ARG A 32 -0.29 2.77 20.69
CA ARG A 32 -1.22 3.17 21.77
C ARG A 32 -1.95 4.49 21.51
N ASN A 33 -1.46 5.34 20.59
CA ASN A 33 -2.07 6.62 20.27
C ASN A 33 -1.91 6.96 18.78
N TYR A 34 -3.02 7.15 18.08
CA TYR A 34 -3.06 7.72 16.73
C TYR A 34 -3.40 9.21 16.81
N SER A 35 -2.61 10.05 16.17
CA SER A 35 -2.89 11.49 16.05
C SER A 35 -3.18 11.83 14.60
N ILE A 36 -4.43 12.18 14.32
CA ILE A 36 -4.92 12.44 12.97
C ILE A 36 -5.19 13.94 12.83
N PRO A 37 -4.39 14.70 12.04
CA PRO A 37 -4.72 16.08 11.76
C PRO A 37 -5.94 16.15 10.84
N VAL A 38 -6.95 16.93 11.23
CA VAL A 38 -8.15 17.16 10.43
C VAL A 38 -8.37 18.65 10.19
N VAL A 39 -8.78 19.01 8.98
CA VAL A 39 -9.17 20.38 8.67
C VAL A 39 -10.66 20.53 8.94
N MET A 40 -11.00 21.21 10.03
CA MET A 40 -12.41 21.45 10.37
C MET A 40 -13.01 22.48 9.40
N PRO A 41 -14.25 22.27 8.92
CA PRO A 41 -14.91 23.24 8.07
C PRO A 41 -15.22 24.52 8.84
N SER A 42 -15.21 25.65 8.12
CA SER A 42 -15.57 26.97 8.67
C SER A 42 -17.09 27.14 8.84
N VAL A 43 -17.69 26.27 9.64
CA VAL A 43 -19.13 26.25 9.95
C VAL A 43 -19.34 26.50 11.44
N HIS A 44 -20.40 27.23 11.78
CA HIS A 44 -20.79 27.35 13.18
C HIS A 44 -21.74 26.20 13.53
N CYS A 45 -21.42 25.47 14.58
CA CYS A 45 -22.23 24.37 15.05
C CYS A 45 -22.04 24.19 16.57
N SER A 46 -23.13 24.29 17.33
CA SER A 46 -23.11 24.23 18.80
C SER A 46 -23.17 22.81 19.34
N HIS A 47 -23.75 21.90 18.56
CA HIS A 47 -23.84 20.47 18.83
C HIS A 47 -23.57 19.78 17.49
N CYS A 48 -22.37 19.26 17.32
CA CYS A 48 -21.98 18.43 16.18
C CYS A 48 -21.39 17.13 16.73
N VAL A 49 -21.46 16.07 15.94
CA VAL A 49 -20.80 14.81 16.28
C VAL A 49 -19.59 14.66 15.40
N LEU A 50 -18.43 14.47 16.01
CA LEU A 50 -17.24 13.95 15.35
C LEU A 50 -17.25 12.43 15.49
N ARG A 51 -17.23 11.70 14.38
CA ARG A 51 -17.13 10.24 14.34
C ARG A 51 -15.74 9.84 13.91
N PHE A 52 -15.12 8.99 14.70
CA PHE A 52 -13.99 8.18 14.30
C PHE A 52 -14.49 6.78 13.92
N ARG A 53 -14.03 6.27 12.79
CA ARG A 53 -14.31 4.91 12.34
C ARG A 53 -13.01 4.18 12.01
N TYR A 54 -12.82 3.02 12.59
CA TYR A 54 -11.73 2.10 12.29
C TYR A 54 -12.30 0.91 11.53
N ASN A 55 -11.99 0.82 10.23
CA ASN A 55 -12.21 -0.39 9.45
C ASN A 55 -10.87 -1.11 9.36
N SER A 56 -10.79 -2.29 9.96
CA SER A 56 -9.52 -3.00 10.09
C SER A 56 -9.00 -3.54 8.75
N HIS A 57 -9.88 -3.79 7.78
CA HIS A 57 -9.61 -4.55 6.53
C HIS A 57 -8.93 -5.92 6.73
N LYS A 58 -8.51 -6.23 7.95
CA LYS A 58 -8.17 -7.55 8.43
C LYS A 58 -9.43 -8.41 8.43
N PRO A 59 -9.42 -9.54 7.71
CA PRO A 59 -10.57 -10.41 7.66
C PRO A 59 -10.98 -10.87 9.07
N GLY A 60 -12.27 -10.72 9.44
CA GLY A 60 -12.81 -11.18 10.73
C GLY A 60 -12.88 -10.13 11.82
N GLU A 61 -12.21 -8.99 11.67
CA GLU A 61 -12.34 -7.88 12.61
C GLU A 61 -13.59 -7.03 12.35
N GLN A 62 -14.17 -6.50 13.42
CA GLN A 62 -15.35 -5.64 13.33
C GLN A 62 -14.94 -4.20 13.01
N ILE A 63 -15.88 -3.46 12.41
CA ILE A 63 -15.71 -2.02 12.24
C ILE A 63 -16.00 -1.34 13.58
N PHE A 64 -15.03 -0.59 14.09
CA PHE A 64 -15.20 0.17 15.33
C PHE A 64 -15.66 1.59 15.02
N TYR A 65 -16.63 2.07 15.78
CA TYR A 65 -17.16 3.43 15.71
C TYR A 65 -17.02 4.09 17.07
N GLN A 66 -16.47 5.30 17.09
CA GLN A 66 -16.46 6.17 18.26
C GLN A 66 -17.00 7.54 17.86
N CYS A 67 -17.85 8.12 18.70
CA CYS A 67 -18.42 9.43 18.49
C CYS A 67 -18.02 10.36 19.64
N ALA A 68 -17.74 11.62 19.31
CA ALA A 68 -17.45 12.67 20.25
C ALA A 68 -18.33 13.89 19.94
N ASP A 69 -18.95 14.45 20.98
CA ASP A 69 -19.70 15.70 20.86
C ASP A 69 -18.72 16.88 20.79
N ILE A 70 -18.86 17.70 19.76
CA ILE A 70 -18.02 18.87 19.53
C ILE A 70 -18.87 20.13 19.27
N ALA A 71 -18.24 21.30 19.44
CA ALA A 71 -18.79 22.57 19.01
C ALA A 71 -17.76 23.32 18.15
N ILE A 72 -18.18 23.70 16.95
CA ILE A 72 -17.37 24.53 16.03
C ILE A 72 -17.86 25.97 16.17
N LYS A 73 -17.00 26.83 16.69
CA LYS A 73 -17.30 28.27 16.82
C LYS A 73 -16.59 29.00 15.71
N ASN A 74 -17.35 29.74 14.90
CA ASN A 74 -16.76 30.74 14.04
C ASN A 74 -16.12 31.78 14.95
N LEU A 75 -14.78 31.78 14.99
CA LEU A 75 -14.06 32.88 15.59
C LEU A 75 -14.39 34.10 14.73
N THR A 76 -15.23 34.97 15.26
CA THR A 76 -15.20 36.37 14.86
C THR A 76 -13.84 36.86 15.28
N VAL A 77 -12.86 36.74 14.38
CA VAL A 77 -11.60 37.44 14.52
C VAL A 77 -11.99 38.91 14.46
N LYS A 78 -12.31 39.50 15.62
CA LYS A 78 -12.09 40.92 15.82
C LYS A 78 -10.62 41.06 15.52
N THR A 79 -10.31 41.69 14.39
CA THR A 79 -8.96 41.98 13.93
C THR A 79 -8.29 42.87 14.97
N ALA A 80 -7.86 42.28 16.09
CA ALA A 80 -6.78 42.79 16.86
C ALA A 80 -5.58 42.60 15.94
N SER A 81 -5.17 43.69 15.31
CA SER A 81 -3.88 43.86 14.67
C SER A 81 -2.79 43.64 15.72
N GLN A 82 -2.64 42.41 16.21
CA GLN A 82 -1.46 41.95 16.89
C GLN A 82 -0.47 41.63 15.77
N GLN A 83 0.56 42.46 15.75
CA GLN A 83 1.83 42.20 15.08
C GLN A 83 2.38 40.88 15.60
N LEU A 84 1.92 39.76 15.05
CA LEU A 84 2.66 38.51 15.13
C LEU A 84 3.91 38.75 14.27
N ASN A 85 5.06 38.87 14.94
CA ASN A 85 6.34 38.96 14.27
C ASN A 85 6.45 37.79 13.29
N ASN A 86 6.40 38.13 11.99
CA ASN A 86 6.70 37.26 10.86
C ASN A 86 8.17 36.82 10.94
N LEU A 87 8.51 35.97 11.91
CA LEU A 87 9.65 35.09 11.73
C LEU A 87 9.14 33.99 10.80
N PRO A 88 9.62 33.92 9.54
CA PRO A 88 9.22 32.87 8.64
C PRO A 88 9.67 31.56 9.28
N VAL A 89 8.72 30.76 9.74
CA VAL A 89 8.95 29.33 9.97
C VAL A 89 9.27 28.78 8.59
N LYS A 90 10.57 28.76 8.28
CA LYS A 90 11.10 28.18 7.07
C LYS A 90 10.82 26.68 7.21
N SER A 91 9.75 26.20 6.58
CA SER A 91 9.55 24.76 6.40
C SER A 91 10.89 24.18 5.94
N PRO A 92 11.35 23.03 6.49
CA PRO A 92 12.57 22.38 6.03
C PRO A 92 12.53 22.36 4.51
N THR A 93 13.46 23.11 3.90
CA THR A 93 13.48 23.26 2.45
C THR A 93 14.04 21.94 1.93
N ILE A 94 13.16 20.95 1.76
CA ILE A 94 13.46 19.79 0.94
C ILE A 94 13.74 20.38 -0.44
N PRO A 95 14.94 20.19 -1.00
CA PRO A 95 15.25 20.68 -2.34
C PRO A 95 14.16 20.16 -3.28
N GLN A 96 13.32 21.05 -3.81
CA GLN A 96 12.46 20.66 -4.91
C GLN A 96 13.39 20.23 -6.03
N PRO A 97 13.27 18.99 -6.54
CA PRO A 97 14.10 18.56 -7.66
C PRO A 97 13.88 19.55 -8.81
N PRO A 98 14.95 19.91 -9.56
CA PRO A 98 14.82 20.80 -10.69
C PRO A 98 13.72 20.30 -11.63
N PRO A 99 12.90 21.17 -12.25
CA PRO A 99 11.90 20.73 -13.21
C PRO A 99 12.62 19.99 -14.35
N ASN A 100 12.32 18.70 -14.50
CA ASN A 100 13.01 17.74 -15.37
C ASN A 100 14.50 17.53 -15.03
N PRO A 101 14.84 16.90 -13.89
CA PRO A 101 16.20 16.44 -13.66
C PRO A 101 16.54 15.46 -14.79
N THR A 102 17.63 15.73 -15.49
CA THR A 102 18.12 14.85 -16.54
C THR A 102 18.45 13.51 -15.89
N THR A 103 17.78 12.43 -16.32
CA THR A 103 18.06 11.09 -15.79
C THR A 103 19.55 10.83 -15.87
N MET A 104 20.19 10.43 -14.76
CA MET A 104 21.56 9.98 -14.84
C MET A 104 21.59 8.77 -15.79
N PRO A 105 22.41 8.80 -16.87
CA PRO A 105 22.52 7.67 -17.77
C PRO A 105 22.87 6.40 -17.00
N GLY A 106 22.05 5.35 -17.14
CA GLY A 106 22.24 4.07 -16.48
C GLY A 106 21.65 3.93 -15.07
N SER A 107 20.92 4.93 -14.57
CA SER A 107 20.21 4.80 -13.29
C SER A 107 18.88 4.04 -13.44
N THR A 108 18.66 3.05 -12.57
CA THR A 108 17.40 2.29 -12.50
C THR A 108 16.29 3.16 -11.94
N ARG A 109 15.10 3.06 -12.54
CA ARG A 109 13.87 3.66 -12.01
C ARG A 109 12.96 2.61 -11.38
N LEU A 110 12.50 2.93 -10.18
CA LEU A 110 11.40 2.24 -9.51
C LEU A 110 10.11 3.02 -9.77
N TYR A 111 8.96 2.36 -9.79
CA TYR A 111 7.66 3.00 -10.04
C TYR A 111 6.69 2.66 -8.93
N GLY A 112 5.89 3.63 -8.52
CA GLY A 112 4.92 3.46 -7.44
C GLY A 112 3.93 4.61 -7.40
N PHE A 113 3.05 4.61 -6.42
CA PHE A 113 2.03 5.65 -6.28
C PHE A 113 2.36 6.57 -5.11
N SER A 114 2.50 7.86 -5.39
CA SER A 114 2.54 8.89 -4.37
C SER A 114 1.13 9.26 -3.95
N TYR A 115 0.91 9.25 -2.64
CA TYR A 115 -0.37 9.57 -2.04
C TYR A 115 -0.18 10.40 -0.77
N SER A 116 -0.90 11.51 -0.67
CA SER A 116 -0.92 12.35 0.52
C SER A 116 -2.30 12.35 1.16
N GLU A 117 -2.35 12.11 2.47
CA GLU A 117 -3.60 12.21 3.24
C GLU A 117 -4.14 13.64 3.30
N LEU A 118 -3.27 14.64 3.09
CA LEU A 118 -3.65 16.06 3.06
C LEU A 118 -4.15 16.50 1.68
N ASP A 119 -3.65 15.88 0.61
CA ASP A 119 -4.17 16.07 -0.74
C ASP A 119 -4.86 14.79 -1.19
N THR A 120 -6.02 14.56 -0.56
CA THR A 120 -6.79 13.36 -0.88
C THR A 120 -7.10 13.33 -2.39
N LEU A 121 -7.30 14.45 -3.07
CA LEU A 121 -7.85 14.39 -4.41
C LEU A 121 -6.87 13.94 -5.51
N GLN A 122 -5.59 13.71 -5.20
CA GLN A 122 -4.57 13.40 -6.21
C GLN A 122 -3.68 12.23 -5.77
N CYS A 123 -3.83 11.09 -6.45
CA CYS A 123 -2.80 10.05 -6.50
C CYS A 123 -1.92 10.29 -7.71
N GLU A 124 -0.62 10.18 -7.56
CA GLU A 124 0.31 10.32 -8.67
C GLU A 124 1.10 9.03 -8.85
N LEU A 125 1.10 8.46 -10.06
CA LEU A 125 2.17 7.54 -10.43
C LEU A 125 3.45 8.36 -10.50
N VAL A 126 4.45 7.90 -9.76
CA VAL A 126 5.77 8.49 -9.73
C VAL A 126 6.80 7.45 -10.14
N SER A 127 7.95 7.93 -10.62
CA SER A 127 9.16 7.13 -10.71
C SER A 127 10.20 7.63 -9.71
N VAL A 128 11.00 6.74 -9.16
CA VAL A 128 12.06 7.04 -8.19
C VAL A 128 13.37 6.52 -8.73
N ASP A 129 14.37 7.39 -8.79
CA ASP A 129 15.72 7.02 -9.21
C ASP A 129 16.46 6.33 -8.05
N ALA A 130 16.86 5.07 -8.25
CA ALA A 130 17.41 4.23 -7.19
C ALA A 130 18.79 4.69 -6.68
N VAL A 131 19.48 5.58 -7.40
CA VAL A 131 20.81 6.10 -7.03
C VAL A 131 20.71 7.47 -6.36
N THR A 132 19.87 8.36 -6.87
CA THR A 132 19.73 9.72 -6.37
C THR A 132 18.62 9.88 -5.35
N GLY A 133 17.69 8.92 -5.28
CA GLY A 133 16.48 9.02 -4.46
C GLY A 133 15.48 10.06 -4.96
N ALA A 134 15.72 10.68 -6.13
CA ALA A 134 14.84 11.70 -6.69
C ALA A 134 13.52 11.08 -7.15
N VAL A 135 12.41 11.75 -6.82
CA VAL A 135 11.05 11.36 -7.17
C VAL A 135 10.56 12.23 -8.33
N TYR A 136 10.02 11.61 -9.36
CA TYR A 136 9.57 12.24 -10.59
C TYR A 136 8.10 11.90 -10.84
N PRO A 137 7.20 12.89 -10.93
CA PRO A 137 5.82 12.62 -11.30
C PRO A 137 5.75 12.09 -12.75
N VAL A 138 4.93 11.08 -12.96
CA VAL A 138 4.64 10.51 -14.29
C VAL A 138 3.23 10.90 -14.70
N LYS A 139 2.24 10.60 -13.86
CA LYS A 139 0.82 10.81 -14.17
C LYS A 139 -0.02 10.97 -12.92
N THR A 140 -0.95 11.92 -12.93
CA THR A 140 -1.98 12.04 -11.90
C THR A 140 -3.21 11.21 -12.24
N PHE A 141 -3.77 10.56 -11.23
CA PHE A 141 -4.97 9.76 -11.26
C PHE A 141 -6.06 10.35 -10.35
N ASP A 142 -7.31 10.04 -10.66
CA ASP A 142 -8.50 10.46 -9.93
C ASP A 142 -8.99 9.42 -8.91
N PHE A 143 -8.11 8.53 -8.46
CA PHE A 143 -8.36 7.57 -7.39
C PHE A 143 -7.39 7.80 -6.22
N GLY A 144 -7.72 7.32 -5.03
CA GLY A 144 -6.80 7.30 -3.89
C GLY A 144 -5.98 6.02 -3.79
N VAL A 145 -4.94 6.03 -2.96
CA VAL A 145 -4.30 4.81 -2.46
C VAL A 145 -4.70 4.65 -1.00
N GLY A 146 -4.99 3.43 -0.58
CA GLY A 146 -5.15 3.14 0.83
C GLY A 146 -5.41 1.67 1.05
N SER A 147 -5.20 1.20 2.28
CA SER A 147 -5.73 -0.09 2.72
C SER A 147 -7.26 -0.10 2.78
N GLY A 148 -7.92 1.06 2.63
CA GLY A 148 -9.29 1.21 2.16
C GLY A 148 -9.97 2.55 2.51
N TYR A 149 -11.20 2.69 2.01
CA TYR A 149 -12.19 3.78 2.14
C TYR A 149 -11.83 5.19 1.63
N ARG A 150 -12.67 5.71 0.73
CA ARG A 150 -13.09 7.12 0.70
C ARG A 150 -14.59 7.17 0.44
N PRO A 151 -15.39 8.00 1.12
CA PRO A 151 -16.75 8.26 0.74
C PRO A 151 -16.83 9.34 -0.35
N GLU A 152 -17.55 8.99 -1.40
CA GLU A 152 -18.33 9.90 -2.20
C GLU A 152 -19.32 10.61 -1.29
N MET A 153 -19.34 11.91 -1.51
CA MET A 153 -20.31 12.86 -1.03
C MET A 153 -21.73 12.28 -1.09
N LEU A 154 -22.30 12.04 0.07
CA LEU A 154 -23.75 12.12 0.24
C LEU A 154 -24.19 13.55 -0.13
N GLY A 155 -24.67 13.70 -1.36
CA GLY A 155 -25.67 14.72 -1.70
C GLY A 155 -25.19 16.05 -2.28
N PHE A 156 -24.53 16.06 -3.45
CA PHE A 156 -24.88 17.10 -4.42
C PHE A 156 -26.11 16.63 -5.19
N GLY A 157 -27.28 16.89 -4.60
CA GLY A 157 -28.53 16.89 -5.35
C GLY A 157 -28.36 17.80 -6.55
N LYS A 158 -28.63 17.27 -7.76
CA LYS A 158 -28.93 18.07 -8.94
C LYS A 158 -30.19 18.88 -8.66
N ASN A 159 -30.09 19.98 -7.91
CA ASN A 159 -31.11 21.02 -7.91
C ASN A 159 -30.90 21.87 -9.16
N SER A 160 -31.30 21.31 -10.30
CA SER A 160 -31.71 22.09 -11.47
C SER A 160 -33.01 22.81 -11.12
N ASN A 161 -32.92 23.89 -10.34
CA ASN A 161 -33.89 24.99 -10.22
C ASN A 161 -33.51 25.90 -9.05
N MET A 162 -32.48 26.73 -9.23
CA MET A 162 -32.35 27.96 -8.44
C MET A 162 -32.19 29.15 -9.39
N SER A 163 -33.34 29.70 -9.75
CA SER A 163 -33.50 30.98 -10.42
C SER A 163 -32.90 32.11 -9.58
N ARG A 164 -32.05 32.92 -10.23
CA ARG A 164 -31.81 34.35 -10.02
C ARG A 164 -32.07 34.92 -8.61
N ARG A 165 -31.01 35.30 -7.88
CA ARG A 165 -30.71 36.72 -7.57
C ARG A 165 -29.46 36.92 -6.68
N SER A 166 -28.84 38.05 -6.99
CA SER A 166 -27.94 38.90 -6.20
C SER A 166 -26.44 38.69 -6.31
N VAL A 167 -25.82 39.82 -6.60
CA VAL A 167 -24.45 40.11 -7.01
C VAL A 167 -23.65 40.45 -5.77
N GLY A 168 -22.52 39.79 -5.58
CA GLY A 168 -21.54 40.08 -4.54
C GLY A 168 -20.34 39.16 -4.71
N GLN A 169 -19.17 39.74 -4.98
CA GLN A 169 -17.92 39.10 -5.38
C GLN A 169 -17.65 37.75 -4.68
N ARG A 170 -17.79 36.65 -5.42
CA ARG A 170 -17.10 35.40 -5.11
C ARG A 170 -15.71 35.48 -5.74
N GLN A 171 -14.68 35.51 -4.90
CA GLN A 171 -13.34 35.11 -5.32
C GLN A 171 -13.46 33.71 -5.92
N ASN A 172 -12.99 33.56 -7.15
CA ASN A 172 -12.91 32.29 -7.85
C ASN A 172 -11.88 31.40 -7.13
N PHE A 173 -12.31 30.70 -6.08
CA PHE A 173 -11.76 29.37 -5.85
C PHE A 173 -12.16 28.57 -7.08
N LYS A 174 -11.20 28.24 -7.95
CA LYS A 174 -11.34 27.11 -8.85
C LYS A 174 -11.73 25.96 -7.94
N ALA A 175 -12.98 25.53 -8.00
CA ALA A 175 -13.42 24.31 -7.36
C ALA A 175 -12.45 23.23 -7.85
N GLN A 176 -11.58 22.76 -6.96
CA GLN A 176 -10.88 21.50 -7.18
C GLN A 176 -11.98 20.51 -7.50
N THR A 177 -11.99 20.03 -8.75
CA THR A 177 -12.86 18.95 -9.19
C THR A 177 -12.59 17.78 -8.26
N GLN A 178 -13.46 17.62 -7.26
CA GLN A 178 -13.45 16.46 -6.38
C GLN A 178 -13.55 15.22 -7.27
N ALA A 179 -12.65 14.26 -7.05
CA ALA A 179 -12.76 12.93 -7.63
C ALA A 179 -14.19 12.42 -7.38
N GLN A 180 -14.96 12.26 -8.45
CA GLN A 180 -16.28 11.67 -8.42
C GLN A 180 -16.07 10.15 -8.40
N GLY A 181 -16.10 9.52 -7.23
CA GLY A 181 -15.90 8.08 -7.10
C GLY A 181 -15.33 7.66 -5.75
N ASN A 182 -15.84 6.57 -5.15
CA ASN A 182 -15.15 5.82 -4.09
C ASN A 182 -13.93 5.07 -4.66
N HIS A 183 -13.21 5.67 -5.59
CA HIS A 183 -12.18 5.01 -6.37
C HIS A 183 -10.88 4.97 -5.57
N PHE A 184 -10.41 3.77 -5.24
CA PHE A 184 -9.11 3.54 -4.65
C PHE A 184 -8.49 2.24 -5.13
N ILE A 185 -7.16 2.14 -5.01
CA ILE A 185 -6.39 0.91 -5.15
C ILE A 185 -5.89 0.48 -3.78
N MET A 186 -5.74 -0.83 -3.55
CA MET A 186 -5.15 -1.33 -2.30
C MET A 186 -3.62 -1.22 -2.33
N ASP A 187 -3.03 -0.96 -1.17
CA ASP A 187 -1.59 -1.10 -0.98
C ASP A 187 -1.18 -2.58 -1.06
N GLN A 188 0.08 -2.84 -1.37
CA GLN A 188 0.71 -4.15 -1.62
C GLN A 188 0.08 -5.01 -2.74
N MET A 189 -0.90 -4.48 -3.48
CA MET A 189 -1.58 -5.17 -4.57
C MET A 189 -1.12 -4.61 -5.93
N LEU A 190 0.10 -4.94 -6.31
CA LEU A 190 0.66 -4.56 -7.60
C LEU A 190 1.38 -5.74 -8.25
N GLY A 191 0.91 -6.13 -9.44
CA GLY A 191 1.62 -7.04 -10.33
C GLY A 191 2.35 -6.27 -11.43
N TYR A 192 3.47 -6.83 -11.92
CA TYR A 192 4.16 -6.31 -13.10
C TYR A 192 4.53 -7.42 -14.05
N SER A 193 4.22 -7.24 -15.33
CA SER A 193 4.66 -8.14 -16.38
C SER A 193 5.89 -7.58 -17.08
N GLU A 194 7.02 -8.28 -16.95
CA GLU A 194 8.23 -7.96 -17.69
C GLU A 194 8.05 -8.10 -19.21
N GLU A 195 7.22 -9.05 -19.65
CA GLU A 195 6.96 -9.29 -21.07
C GLU A 195 6.17 -8.14 -21.70
N SER A 196 5.05 -7.75 -21.09
CA SER A 196 4.19 -6.69 -21.63
C SER A 196 4.59 -5.29 -21.19
N LYS A 197 5.51 -5.16 -20.22
CA LYS A 197 5.92 -3.89 -19.60
C LYS A 197 4.76 -3.15 -18.94
N LEU A 198 3.75 -3.88 -18.47
CA LEU A 198 2.54 -3.33 -17.86
C LEU A 198 2.52 -3.60 -16.35
N MET A 199 2.04 -2.61 -15.61
CA MET A 199 1.65 -2.70 -14.20
C MET A 199 0.17 -3.06 -14.10
N PHE A 200 -0.18 -3.88 -13.12
CA PHE A 200 -1.53 -4.37 -12.88
C PHE A 200 -1.90 -4.14 -11.42
N THR A 201 -3.03 -3.50 -11.16
CA THR A 201 -3.61 -3.37 -9.82
C THR A 201 -5.12 -3.50 -9.90
N MET A 202 -5.77 -3.87 -8.81
CA MET A 202 -7.22 -3.78 -8.73
C MET A 202 -7.63 -2.40 -8.20
N LYS A 203 -8.70 -1.87 -8.79
CA LYS A 203 -9.37 -0.64 -8.41
C LYS A 203 -10.78 -0.99 -7.94
N HIS A 204 -11.20 -0.39 -6.84
CA HIS A 204 -12.61 -0.38 -6.47
C HIS A 204 -13.34 0.58 -7.42
N GLY A 205 -14.13 0.01 -8.33
CA GLY A 205 -14.87 0.76 -9.35
C GLY A 205 -16.13 1.42 -8.81
N LYS A 206 -17.23 1.33 -9.57
CA LYS A 206 -18.50 2.04 -9.32
C LYS A 206 -19.34 1.47 -8.18
N SER A 207 -18.81 0.52 -7.42
CA SER A 207 -19.49 -0.02 -6.24
C SER A 207 -19.75 1.09 -5.22
N SER A 208 -21.00 1.19 -4.74
CA SER A 208 -21.39 2.11 -3.66
C SER A 208 -20.92 1.67 -2.27
N SER A 209 -20.41 0.43 -2.15
CA SER A 209 -19.87 -0.12 -0.90
C SER A 209 -18.36 -0.26 -0.96
N LEU A 210 -17.73 0.06 0.16
CA LEU A 210 -16.29 0.16 0.36
C LEU A 210 -15.73 -1.18 0.83
N ASP A 211 -16.62 -2.02 1.35
CA ASP A 211 -16.39 -3.41 1.69
C ASP A 211 -16.62 -4.30 0.45
N ALA A 212 -16.93 -3.71 -0.71
CA ALA A 212 -17.05 -4.47 -1.95
C ALA A 212 -15.68 -4.89 -2.45
N VAL A 213 -15.61 -6.11 -2.97
CA VAL A 213 -14.44 -6.61 -3.69
C VAL A 213 -14.10 -5.68 -4.84
N ALA A 214 -12.82 -5.35 -4.99
CA ALA A 214 -12.33 -4.58 -6.13
C ALA A 214 -12.72 -5.29 -7.43
N ASP A 215 -13.44 -4.59 -8.30
CA ASP A 215 -14.14 -5.14 -9.47
C ASP A 215 -13.52 -4.74 -10.81
N THR A 216 -12.53 -3.86 -10.76
CA THR A 216 -11.92 -3.25 -11.94
C THR A 216 -10.42 -3.53 -11.93
N LEU A 217 -9.91 -4.14 -13.00
CA LEU A 217 -8.48 -4.29 -13.24
C LEU A 217 -7.97 -3.02 -13.92
N LEU A 218 -6.99 -2.37 -13.30
CA LEU A 218 -6.29 -1.23 -13.87
C LEU A 218 -4.96 -1.71 -14.47
N VAL A 219 -4.82 -1.51 -15.77
CA VAL A 219 -3.63 -1.88 -16.55
C VAL A 219 -2.88 -0.61 -16.93
N ILE A 220 -1.66 -0.44 -16.44
CA ILE A 220 -0.91 0.83 -16.53
C ILE A 220 0.41 0.61 -17.28
N GLU A 221 0.64 1.42 -18.30
CA GLU A 221 1.95 1.56 -18.92
C GLU A 221 2.82 2.48 -18.05
N ALA A 222 3.77 1.91 -17.32
CA ALA A 222 4.51 2.64 -16.29
C ALA A 222 5.28 3.87 -16.79
N ALA A 223 5.84 3.80 -18.01
CA ALA A 223 6.65 4.87 -18.58
C ALA A 223 5.85 6.13 -18.91
N THR A 224 4.59 5.97 -19.32
CA THR A 224 3.70 7.07 -19.74
C THR A 224 2.62 7.38 -18.70
N GLY A 225 2.35 6.43 -17.81
CA GLY A 225 1.20 6.42 -16.91
C GLY A 225 -0.14 6.26 -17.64
N ASN A 226 -0.15 5.87 -18.91
CA ASN A 226 -1.39 5.56 -19.61
C ASN A 226 -2.05 4.35 -18.95
N ALA A 227 -3.31 4.47 -18.56
CA ALA A 227 -4.03 3.40 -17.89
C ALA A 227 -5.31 3.03 -18.64
N MET A 228 -5.63 1.74 -18.59
CA MET A 228 -6.87 1.17 -19.11
C MET A 228 -7.61 0.46 -17.98
N GLU A 229 -8.92 0.62 -17.94
CA GLU A 229 -9.79 -0.10 -17.00
C GLU A 229 -10.44 -1.29 -17.70
N LYS A 230 -10.42 -2.44 -17.04
CA LYS A 230 -11.01 -3.69 -17.51
C LYS A 230 -11.94 -4.23 -16.43
N ALA A 231 -13.14 -4.62 -16.83
CA ALA A 231 -14.06 -5.30 -15.92
C ALA A 231 -13.51 -6.70 -15.62
N VAL A 232 -13.53 -7.10 -14.35
CA VAL A 232 -13.04 -8.41 -13.93
C VAL A 232 -14.19 -9.42 -13.95
N ASP A 233 -13.89 -10.67 -14.36
CA ASP A 233 -14.84 -11.78 -14.35
C ASP A 233 -15.50 -11.91 -12.95
N PRO A 234 -16.84 -11.93 -12.87
CA PRO A 234 -17.56 -12.09 -11.60
C PRO A 234 -17.12 -13.28 -10.74
N LYS A 235 -16.53 -14.32 -11.31
CA LYS A 235 -15.95 -15.44 -10.57
C LYS A 235 -14.80 -15.03 -9.67
N ALA A 236 -13.95 -14.10 -10.11
CA ALA A 236 -12.88 -13.54 -9.30
C ALA A 236 -13.46 -12.72 -8.12
N LEU A 237 -14.62 -12.09 -8.35
CA LEU A 237 -15.28 -11.20 -7.39
C LEU A 237 -16.05 -11.94 -6.29
N MET A 238 -16.04 -13.28 -6.32
CA MET A 238 -16.59 -14.11 -5.24
C MET A 238 -15.77 -14.03 -3.95
N SER A 239 -14.56 -13.46 -4.00
CA SER A 239 -13.62 -13.30 -2.89
C SER A 239 -12.83 -12.01 -3.07
N PRO A 240 -12.45 -11.30 -1.99
CA PRO A 240 -11.40 -10.30 -2.07
C PRO A 240 -10.09 -10.90 -2.62
N ILE A 241 -9.56 -10.30 -3.68
CA ILE A 241 -8.17 -10.53 -4.11
C ILE A 241 -7.29 -9.72 -3.17
N VAL A 242 -6.43 -10.37 -2.39
CA VAL A 242 -5.56 -9.70 -1.41
C VAL A 242 -4.14 -9.49 -1.95
N ALA A 243 -3.73 -10.27 -2.97
CA ALA A 243 -2.44 -10.11 -3.60
C ALA A 243 -2.47 -10.47 -5.09
N MET A 244 -1.56 -9.85 -5.83
CA MET A 244 -1.32 -10.14 -7.25
C MET A 244 0.18 -10.21 -7.50
N THR A 245 0.63 -11.28 -8.16
CA THR A 245 2.00 -11.40 -8.65
C THR A 245 2.00 -11.88 -10.09
N THR A 246 3.03 -11.53 -10.85
CA THR A 246 3.13 -11.97 -12.24
C THR A 246 3.37 -13.47 -12.37
N ASN A 247 2.73 -14.08 -13.37
CA ASN A 247 3.06 -15.44 -13.80
C ASN A 247 4.14 -15.47 -14.91
N GLY A 248 4.60 -14.30 -15.37
CA GLY A 248 5.59 -14.16 -16.44
C GLY A 248 5.05 -14.18 -17.87
N LEU A 249 3.74 -14.39 -18.07
CA LEU A 249 3.07 -14.53 -19.38
C LEU A 249 1.93 -13.50 -19.56
N GLY A 250 2.13 -12.27 -19.08
CA GLY A 250 1.12 -11.20 -19.16
C GLY A 250 -0.18 -11.45 -18.37
N SER A 251 -0.18 -12.44 -17.46
CA SER A 251 -1.30 -12.77 -16.59
C SER A 251 -0.85 -12.81 -15.13
N MET A 252 -1.73 -12.52 -14.19
CA MET A 252 -1.42 -12.37 -12.78
C MET A 252 -1.93 -13.58 -12.01
N LEU A 253 -1.06 -14.18 -11.19
CA LEU A 253 -1.51 -15.06 -10.12
C LEU A 253 -2.17 -14.20 -9.05
N THR A 254 -3.40 -14.54 -8.69
CA THR A 254 -4.13 -13.89 -7.60
C THR A 254 -4.11 -14.78 -6.37
N PHE A 255 -4.03 -14.17 -5.20
CA PHE A 255 -4.28 -14.83 -3.92
C PHE A 255 -5.53 -14.21 -3.30
N ASN A 256 -6.43 -15.07 -2.87
CA ASN A 256 -7.75 -14.73 -2.37
C ASN A 256 -7.95 -15.36 -0.99
N MET A 257 -8.59 -14.62 -0.09
CA MET A 257 -8.89 -15.06 1.27
C MET A 257 -10.40 -14.99 1.53
N ASP A 258 -10.98 -16.12 1.89
CA ASP A 258 -12.43 -16.24 2.08
C ASP A 258 -12.80 -16.62 3.48
N MET A 259 -13.65 -15.81 4.10
CA MET A 259 -14.22 -16.19 5.39
C MET A 259 -15.18 -17.37 5.22
N VAL A 260 -14.99 -18.38 6.05
CA VAL A 260 -15.87 -19.53 6.16
C VAL A 260 -17.18 -19.07 6.83
N ARG A 261 -18.29 -19.11 6.09
CA ARG A 261 -19.57 -18.48 6.50
C ARG A 261 -20.09 -19.00 7.84
N ASP A 262 -19.91 -20.28 8.11
CA ASP A 262 -20.37 -20.98 9.31
C ASP A 262 -19.36 -20.99 10.46
N LYS A 263 -18.14 -20.48 10.22
CA LYS A 263 -17.09 -20.33 11.24
C LYS A 263 -16.38 -18.97 11.11
N PRO A 264 -16.99 -17.87 11.60
CA PRO A 264 -16.37 -16.54 11.58
C PRO A 264 -14.97 -16.54 12.18
N GLY A 265 -14.05 -15.78 11.59
CA GLY A 265 -12.63 -15.75 11.98
C GLY A 265 -11.81 -16.92 11.42
N THR A 266 -12.41 -17.80 10.63
CA THR A 266 -11.70 -18.86 9.90
C THR A 266 -11.78 -18.61 8.40
N PHE A 267 -10.69 -18.87 7.69
CA PHE A 267 -10.51 -18.53 6.28
C PHE A 267 -10.12 -19.74 5.44
N THR A 268 -10.51 -19.73 4.17
CA THR A 268 -10.02 -20.63 3.13
C THR A 268 -9.27 -19.83 2.08
N PHE A 269 -8.31 -20.46 1.41
CA PHE A 269 -7.50 -19.81 0.39
C PHE A 269 -7.90 -20.25 -1.01
N ARG A 270 -7.91 -19.29 -1.93
CA ARG A 270 -8.05 -19.50 -3.36
C ARG A 270 -6.88 -18.89 -4.11
N VAL A 271 -6.43 -19.57 -5.15
CA VAL A 271 -5.45 -19.04 -6.10
C VAL A 271 -6.06 -19.06 -7.48
N GLY A 272 -5.96 -17.94 -8.18
CA GLY A 272 -6.46 -17.80 -9.53
C GLY A 272 -5.41 -17.29 -10.49
N LEU A 273 -5.80 -17.26 -11.76
CA LEU A 273 -5.10 -16.61 -12.84
C LEU A 273 -6.03 -15.56 -13.44
N LEU A 274 -5.61 -14.29 -13.37
CA LEU A 274 -6.30 -13.14 -13.94
C LEU A 274 -5.51 -12.63 -15.13
N ASP A 275 -6.08 -12.68 -16.33
CA ASP A 275 -5.43 -12.14 -17.52
C ASP A 275 -5.60 -10.61 -17.64
N GLN A 276 -4.89 -10.01 -18.59
CA GLN A 276 -4.94 -8.57 -18.87
C GLN A 276 -6.28 -8.05 -19.40
N ASP A 277 -7.19 -8.95 -19.81
CA ASP A 277 -8.54 -8.61 -20.26
C ASP A 277 -9.59 -8.74 -19.16
N GLY A 278 -9.20 -9.23 -17.98
CA GLY A 278 -10.06 -9.43 -16.83
C GLY A 278 -10.67 -10.82 -16.73
N SER A 279 -10.30 -11.77 -17.60
CA SER A 279 -10.77 -13.16 -17.51
C SER A 279 -10.10 -13.88 -16.34
N TYR A 280 -10.89 -14.68 -15.62
CA TYR A 280 -10.42 -15.36 -14.41
C TYR A 280 -10.53 -16.88 -14.50
N GLN A 281 -9.45 -17.56 -14.13
CA GLN A 281 -9.40 -19.00 -13.98
C GLN A 281 -8.98 -19.38 -12.55
N GLU A 282 -9.81 -20.13 -11.85
CA GLU A 282 -9.41 -20.72 -10.56
C GLU A 282 -8.38 -21.84 -10.78
N LEU A 283 -7.26 -21.78 -10.07
CA LEU A 283 -6.18 -22.76 -10.12
C LEU A 283 -6.13 -23.65 -8.87
N TYR A 284 -6.49 -23.09 -7.72
CA TYR A 284 -6.55 -23.80 -6.45
C TYR A 284 -7.73 -23.30 -5.61
N SER A 285 -8.45 -24.26 -5.02
CA SER A 285 -9.47 -24.04 -4.00
C SER A 285 -9.62 -25.33 -3.22
N ASP A 286 -9.45 -25.28 -1.90
CA ASP A 286 -9.67 -26.41 -1.00
C ASP A 286 -10.43 -25.94 0.23
N PRO A 287 -11.78 -25.98 0.23
CA PRO A 287 -12.57 -25.50 1.35
C PRO A 287 -12.42 -26.35 2.62
N SER A 288 -11.78 -27.53 2.53
CA SER A 288 -11.51 -28.36 3.71
C SER A 288 -10.29 -27.90 4.50
N LYS A 289 -9.41 -27.09 3.88
CA LYS A 289 -8.22 -26.53 4.51
C LYS A 289 -8.48 -25.10 4.91
N THR A 290 -8.61 -24.90 6.21
CA THR A 290 -8.88 -23.59 6.79
C THR A 290 -7.69 -23.07 7.58
N GLU A 291 -7.61 -21.75 7.73
CA GLU A 291 -6.63 -21.03 8.53
C GLU A 291 -7.33 -19.99 9.41
N ASP A 292 -6.89 -19.84 10.66
CA ASP A 292 -7.46 -18.92 11.64
C ASP A 292 -6.41 -18.13 12.43
N LEU A 293 -5.12 -18.40 12.22
CA LEU A 293 -4.04 -17.68 12.91
C LEU A 293 -3.18 -16.86 11.96
N TYR A 294 -2.92 -17.37 10.76
CA TYR A 294 -2.02 -16.73 9.79
C TYR A 294 -2.83 -16.04 8.70
N ILE A 295 -3.36 -14.87 9.01
CA ILE A 295 -4.29 -14.13 8.13
C ILE A 295 -3.81 -12.71 7.79
N ASN A 296 -2.65 -12.30 8.32
CA ASN A 296 -2.03 -11.03 7.95
C ASN A 296 -1.16 -11.27 6.71
N TYR A 297 -1.67 -10.94 5.52
CA TYR A 297 -0.85 -10.98 4.32
C TYR A 297 0.37 -10.04 4.48
N LEU A 298 1.54 -10.54 4.10
CA LEU A 298 2.79 -9.76 4.15
C LEU A 298 3.36 -9.56 2.73
N CYS A 299 3.47 -10.64 1.95
CA CYS A 299 4.05 -10.59 0.61
C CYS A 299 3.72 -11.85 -0.18
N ALA A 300 3.77 -11.78 -1.51
CA ALA A 300 3.73 -12.93 -2.39
C ALA A 300 4.76 -12.81 -3.53
N THR A 301 5.31 -13.95 -3.94
CA THR A 301 6.25 -14.06 -5.07
C THR A 301 6.05 -15.40 -5.77
N ALA A 302 6.37 -15.47 -7.07
CA ALA A 302 6.21 -16.68 -7.86
C ALA A 302 7.53 -17.25 -8.39
N ASP A 303 7.68 -18.59 -8.34
CA ASP A 303 8.58 -19.34 -9.23
C ASP A 303 7.81 -19.63 -10.52
N THR A 304 7.94 -18.73 -11.50
CA THR A 304 7.23 -18.82 -12.78
C THR A 304 7.68 -20.01 -13.62
N GLN A 305 8.89 -20.52 -13.42
CA GLN A 305 9.42 -21.67 -14.16
C GLN A 305 8.80 -22.98 -13.67
N LYS A 306 8.56 -23.10 -12.36
CA LYS A 306 7.92 -24.29 -11.77
C LYS A 306 6.42 -24.13 -11.53
N ASN A 307 5.86 -22.96 -11.85
CA ASN A 307 4.47 -22.62 -11.58
C ASN A 307 4.12 -22.80 -10.08
N VAL A 308 4.94 -22.20 -9.22
CA VAL A 308 4.74 -22.22 -7.76
C VAL A 308 4.51 -20.81 -7.26
N LEU A 309 3.46 -20.62 -6.47
CA LEU A 309 3.20 -19.36 -5.75
C LEU A 309 3.63 -19.53 -4.28
N TYR A 310 4.42 -18.57 -3.79
CA TYR A 310 4.77 -18.45 -2.39
C TYR A 310 4.02 -17.26 -1.79
N VAL A 311 3.35 -17.48 -0.66
CA VAL A 311 2.63 -16.44 0.08
C VAL A 311 3.16 -16.42 1.51
N LEU A 312 3.69 -15.28 1.93
CA LEU A 312 4.12 -15.02 3.30
C LEU A 312 2.95 -14.41 4.07
N MET A 313 2.60 -15.02 5.20
CA MET A 313 1.55 -14.55 6.08
C MET A 313 2.03 -14.50 7.53
N GLY A 314 1.74 -13.39 8.20
CA GLY A 314 1.99 -13.20 9.62
C GLY A 314 0.86 -13.76 10.48
N ASN A 315 1.23 -14.15 11.70
CA ASN A 315 0.30 -14.52 12.75
C ASN A 315 -0.39 -13.27 13.28
N GLU A 316 -1.71 -13.26 13.26
CA GLU A 316 -2.48 -12.12 13.75
C GLU A 316 -2.43 -11.93 15.27
N ASN A 317 -2.14 -13.01 16.00
CA ASN A 317 -2.16 -13.03 17.46
C ASN A 317 -0.76 -12.91 18.08
N ALA A 318 0.28 -12.73 17.25
CA ALA A 318 1.67 -12.63 17.71
C ALA A 318 2.43 -11.45 17.05
N PRO A 319 1.92 -10.21 17.16
CA PRO A 319 2.55 -9.03 16.56
C PRO A 319 3.92 -8.70 17.17
N ASP A 320 4.18 -9.11 18.42
CA ASP A 320 5.46 -8.92 19.10
C ASP A 320 6.58 -9.88 18.66
N THR A 321 6.22 -11.08 18.21
CA THR A 321 7.22 -12.06 17.78
C THR A 321 7.37 -12.08 16.27
N LEU A 322 6.42 -11.46 15.55
CA LEU A 322 6.31 -11.52 14.09
C LEU A 322 6.35 -12.96 13.58
N ASP A 323 5.68 -13.87 14.31
CA ASP A 323 5.52 -15.25 13.86
C ASP A 323 4.92 -15.25 12.46
N ALA A 324 5.50 -16.02 11.55
CA ALA A 324 5.06 -16.05 10.16
C ALA A 324 5.08 -17.47 9.60
N ARG A 325 4.27 -17.68 8.57
CA ARG A 325 4.24 -18.90 7.77
C ARG A 325 4.44 -18.55 6.30
N ILE A 326 5.09 -19.48 5.62
CA ILE A 326 5.15 -19.46 4.16
C ILE A 326 4.27 -20.57 3.60
N TYR A 327 3.28 -20.17 2.81
CA TYR A 327 2.40 -21.07 2.08
C TYR A 327 2.97 -21.25 0.69
N THR A 328 3.03 -22.51 0.26
CA THR A 328 3.50 -22.92 -1.06
C THR A 328 2.34 -23.56 -1.81
N PHE A 329 1.95 -22.94 -2.92
CA PHE A 329 0.96 -23.47 -3.85
C PHE A 329 1.68 -24.01 -5.07
N ASP A 330 1.77 -25.33 -5.18
CA ASP A 330 2.25 -26.02 -6.38
C ASP A 330 1.10 -26.10 -7.38
N LEU A 331 1.14 -25.23 -8.39
CA LEU A 331 0.14 -25.09 -9.44
C LEU A 331 0.50 -25.94 -10.67
N SER A 332 1.65 -26.62 -10.66
CA SER A 332 2.08 -27.52 -11.74
C SER A 332 1.37 -28.88 -11.70
N VAL A 333 0.94 -29.30 -10.50
CA VAL A 333 0.22 -30.56 -10.28
C VAL A 333 -1.29 -30.39 -10.42
N LYS A 334 -1.99 -31.46 -10.81
CA LYS A 334 -3.45 -31.49 -10.95
C LYS A 334 -4.05 -32.61 -10.09
N PRO A 335 -4.87 -32.31 -9.06
CA PRO A 335 -5.21 -30.97 -8.58
C PRO A 335 -4.00 -30.24 -7.98
N ALA A 336 -4.00 -28.90 -8.04
CA ALA A 336 -2.99 -28.06 -7.40
C ALA A 336 -2.90 -28.37 -5.91
N LYS A 337 -1.72 -28.21 -5.31
CA LYS A 337 -1.47 -28.58 -3.90
C LYS A 337 -0.97 -27.40 -3.09
N MET A 338 -1.50 -27.26 -1.88
CA MET A 338 -1.01 -26.33 -0.87
C MET A 338 -0.32 -27.08 0.26
N SER A 339 0.86 -26.58 0.64
CA SER A 339 1.59 -26.91 1.87
C SER A 339 2.04 -25.61 2.55
N TYR A 340 2.43 -25.68 3.82
CA TYR A 340 3.02 -24.54 4.52
C TYR A 340 4.17 -24.98 5.42
N ALA A 341 5.03 -24.03 5.77
CA ALA A 341 6.05 -24.18 6.81
C ALA A 341 5.99 -22.99 7.78
N GLN A 342 6.13 -23.28 9.07
CA GLN A 342 6.33 -22.27 10.11
C GLN A 342 7.73 -21.69 9.97
N LEU A 343 7.85 -20.36 9.91
CA LEU A 343 9.16 -19.74 9.84
C LEU A 343 9.85 -19.74 11.21
N ASP A 344 11.13 -20.07 11.20
CA ASP A 344 12.05 -19.93 12.33
C ASP A 344 12.53 -18.47 12.40
N VAL A 345 11.81 -17.67 13.18
CA VAL A 345 12.05 -16.22 13.36
C VAL A 345 12.93 -15.90 14.57
N ASP A 346 13.54 -16.91 15.20
CA ASP A 346 14.31 -16.77 16.46
C ASP A 346 15.52 -15.85 16.35
N ASN A 347 16.02 -15.63 15.13
CA ASN A 347 17.17 -14.76 14.86
C ASN A 347 16.91 -13.68 13.80
N TYR A 348 15.90 -13.86 12.95
CA TYR A 348 15.62 -13.00 11.82
C TYR A 348 14.12 -12.96 11.56
N THR A 349 13.51 -11.80 11.77
CA THR A 349 12.13 -11.55 11.33
C THR A 349 12.14 -10.98 9.90
N ILE A 350 11.10 -11.27 9.13
CA ILE A 350 10.95 -10.82 7.74
C ILE A 350 9.51 -10.41 7.47
N SER A 351 9.32 -9.46 6.56
CA SER A 351 7.99 -9.00 6.10
C SER A 351 7.80 -9.12 4.59
N SER A 352 8.82 -9.53 3.85
CA SER A 352 8.77 -9.71 2.41
C SER A 352 9.69 -10.85 1.97
N ILE A 353 9.38 -11.43 0.81
CA ILE A 353 10.17 -12.49 0.19
C ILE A 353 10.22 -12.26 -1.32
N HIS A 354 11.35 -12.60 -1.94
CA HIS A 354 11.51 -12.59 -3.38
C HIS A 354 12.08 -13.92 -3.86
N PHE A 355 11.49 -14.47 -4.92
CA PHE A 355 12.04 -15.64 -5.57
C PHE A 355 13.14 -15.23 -6.56
N TYR A 356 14.37 -15.73 -6.38
CA TYR A 356 15.48 -15.44 -7.28
C TYR A 356 15.69 -16.60 -8.27
N GLN A 357 15.23 -16.42 -9.50
CA GLN A 357 15.17 -17.47 -10.53
C GLN A 357 16.53 -18.13 -10.79
N LYS A 358 17.62 -17.34 -10.82
CA LYS A 358 18.98 -17.85 -11.09
C LYS A 358 19.46 -18.88 -10.06
N THR A 359 19.00 -18.79 -8.82
CA THR A 359 19.42 -19.70 -7.73
C THR A 359 18.33 -20.66 -7.29
N GLY A 360 17.06 -20.39 -7.64
CA GLY A 360 15.90 -21.14 -7.18
C GLY A 360 15.63 -20.97 -5.68
N LYS A 361 16.15 -19.91 -5.06
CA LYS A 361 15.99 -19.64 -3.62
C LYS A 361 15.05 -18.47 -3.38
N LEU A 362 14.37 -18.50 -2.25
CA LEU A 362 13.71 -17.33 -1.68
C LEU A 362 14.72 -16.52 -0.87
N VAL A 363 14.71 -15.22 -1.09
CA VAL A 363 15.56 -14.26 -0.39
C VAL A 363 14.70 -13.18 0.25
N ALA A 364 15.16 -12.62 1.35
CA ALA A 364 14.47 -11.57 2.08
C ALA A 364 15.48 -10.63 2.74
N VAL A 365 15.05 -9.41 3.03
CA VAL A 365 15.79 -8.46 3.86
C VAL A 365 15.22 -8.49 5.26
N SER A 366 16.05 -8.79 6.25
CA SER A 366 15.68 -8.80 7.66
C SER A 366 16.35 -7.65 8.40
N PRO A 367 15.62 -6.82 9.17
CA PRO A 367 16.20 -5.83 10.07
C PRO A 367 16.79 -6.44 11.36
N GLY A 368 16.76 -7.77 11.53
CA GLY A 368 17.13 -8.46 12.77
C GLY A 368 15.90 -8.94 13.53
N LEU A 369 15.92 -8.87 14.86
CA LEU A 369 14.77 -9.21 15.70
C LEU A 369 13.83 -8.01 15.88
N PHE A 370 12.54 -8.30 16.05
CA PHE A 370 11.56 -7.29 16.42
C PHE A 370 11.92 -6.68 17.79
N LEU A 371 11.72 -5.36 17.95
CA LEU A 371 12.09 -4.55 19.13
C LEU A 371 13.59 -4.36 19.40
N ASP A 372 14.47 -4.96 18.59
CA ASP A 372 15.91 -4.78 18.81
C ASP A 372 16.33 -3.34 18.50
N ARG A 373 17.12 -2.74 19.39
CA ARG A 373 17.53 -1.32 19.25
C ARG A 373 18.70 -1.15 18.28
N GLN A 374 19.49 -2.21 18.09
CA GLN A 374 20.63 -2.24 17.18
C GLN A 374 20.26 -2.97 15.90
N VAL A 375 19.72 -2.22 14.96
CA VAL A 375 19.16 -2.76 13.72
C VAL A 375 20.29 -3.10 12.75
N THR A 376 20.50 -4.39 12.50
CA THR A 376 21.46 -4.85 11.49
C THR A 376 20.69 -5.47 10.33
N TYR A 377 20.62 -4.74 9.22
CA TYR A 377 19.97 -5.25 8.03
C TYR A 377 20.80 -6.36 7.40
N THR A 378 20.22 -7.54 7.30
CA THR A 378 20.84 -8.77 6.81
C THR A 378 20.02 -9.31 5.66
N LEU A 379 20.69 -9.67 4.57
CA LEU A 379 20.06 -10.46 3.53
C LEU A 379 20.02 -11.93 3.98
N VAL A 380 18.86 -12.55 3.94
CA VAL A 380 18.63 -13.93 4.38
C VAL A 380 18.07 -14.79 3.25
N THR A 381 18.24 -16.10 3.34
CA THR A 381 17.48 -17.08 2.55
C THR A 381 16.40 -17.73 3.38
N VAL A 382 15.28 -18.04 2.74
CA VAL A 382 14.14 -18.72 3.36
C VAL A 382 13.97 -20.09 2.70
N ASP A 383 13.93 -21.15 3.50
CA ASP A 383 13.54 -22.49 3.03
C ASP A 383 12.02 -22.65 3.13
N PRO A 384 11.27 -22.71 2.01
CA PRO A 384 9.81 -22.79 2.06
C PRO A 384 9.26 -24.12 2.57
N LYS A 385 10.10 -25.17 2.67
CA LYS A 385 9.68 -26.50 3.14
C LYS A 385 9.95 -26.69 4.63
N LEU A 386 11.09 -26.20 5.10
CA LEU A 386 11.52 -26.34 6.49
C LEU A 386 11.22 -25.10 7.34
N GLY A 387 10.96 -23.96 6.70
CA GLY A 387 10.75 -22.68 7.37
C GLY A 387 12.03 -22.04 7.93
N LEU A 388 13.19 -22.61 7.63
CA LEU A 388 14.46 -22.10 8.15
C LEU A 388 14.86 -20.79 7.49
N ILE A 389 15.20 -19.79 8.31
CA ILE A 389 15.77 -18.51 7.87
C ILE A 389 17.28 -18.54 8.15
N LYS A 390 18.09 -18.36 7.10
CA LYS A 390 19.55 -18.40 7.20
C LYS A 390 20.18 -17.10 6.70
N PRO A 391 21.12 -16.50 7.44
CA PRO A 391 21.81 -15.31 6.97
C PRO A 391 22.68 -15.64 5.76
N LEU A 392 22.69 -14.74 4.79
CA LEU A 392 23.66 -14.73 3.72
C LEU A 392 24.79 -13.76 4.05
N TRP A 393 24.49 -12.47 4.20
CA TRP A 393 25.44 -11.44 4.65
C TRP A 393 24.73 -10.18 5.12
N VAL A 394 25.46 -9.34 5.85
CA VAL A 394 24.98 -8.03 6.34
C VAL A 394 24.97 -7.03 5.18
N ILE A 395 23.81 -6.39 4.94
CA ILE A 395 23.65 -5.38 3.89
C ILE A 395 23.74 -3.94 4.41
N ALA A 396 23.43 -3.71 5.69
CA ALA A 396 23.60 -2.40 6.32
C ALA A 396 24.03 -2.53 7.79
N VAL A 397 24.98 -1.68 8.18
CA VAL A 397 25.58 -1.67 9.53
C VAL A 397 24.62 -1.08 10.58
N PRO A 398 24.79 -1.44 11.86
CA PRO A 398 23.96 -0.92 12.95
C PRO A 398 24.03 0.61 13.14
N ASP A 399 23.10 1.11 13.95
CA ASP A 399 23.00 2.48 14.47
C ASP A 399 22.68 3.60 13.45
N ARG A 400 22.54 3.29 12.16
CA ARG A 400 22.11 4.26 11.14
C ARG A 400 20.64 4.15 10.75
N TYR A 401 20.06 2.97 10.94
CA TYR A 401 18.74 2.64 10.43
C TYR A 401 17.79 2.22 11.56
N GLN A 402 16.51 2.51 11.37
CA GLN A 402 15.43 2.06 12.26
C GLN A 402 14.89 0.73 11.77
N SER A 403 14.31 -0.08 12.65
CA SER A 403 13.59 -1.30 12.25
C SER A 403 12.37 -0.88 11.46
N TYR A 404 12.36 -1.22 10.18
CA TYR A 404 11.26 -0.91 9.26
C TYR A 404 10.92 -2.14 8.42
N TYR A 405 9.67 -2.60 8.55
CA TYR A 405 9.14 -3.80 7.91
C TYR A 405 8.26 -3.51 6.70
N GLY A 406 8.12 -2.25 6.28
CA GLY A 406 7.40 -1.86 5.06
C GLY A 406 8.30 -1.54 3.88
N GLY A 407 9.61 -1.81 3.98
CA GLY A 407 10.62 -1.37 3.01
C GLY A 407 10.64 -2.16 1.70
N ASP A 408 9.67 -3.03 1.46
CA ASP A 408 9.68 -3.90 0.29
C ASP A 408 9.60 -3.11 -1.02
N VAL A 409 10.36 -3.55 -2.02
CA VAL A 409 10.21 -3.09 -3.40
C VAL A 409 9.80 -4.30 -4.23
N ILE A 410 8.60 -4.23 -4.78
CA ILE A 410 7.97 -5.34 -5.50
C ILE A 410 8.82 -5.69 -6.72
N ASN A 411 9.10 -7.00 -6.85
CA ASN A 411 9.95 -7.64 -7.85
C ASN A 411 11.47 -7.44 -7.65
N LEU A 412 12.18 -8.55 -7.75
CA LEU A 412 13.64 -8.60 -7.91
C LEU A 412 13.99 -8.42 -9.39
N ASP A 413 15.05 -7.67 -9.68
CA ASP A 413 15.64 -7.58 -11.02
C ASP A 413 16.28 -8.92 -11.38
N GLN A 414 15.50 -9.80 -12.02
CA GLN A 414 15.92 -11.17 -12.33
C GLN A 414 17.10 -11.18 -13.31
N GLN A 415 17.16 -10.19 -14.20
CA GLN A 415 18.19 -10.08 -15.23
C GLN A 415 19.56 -9.76 -14.61
N ASN A 416 19.63 -8.75 -13.73
CA ASN A 416 20.89 -8.31 -13.13
C ASN A 416 21.14 -8.89 -11.73
N GLY A 417 20.18 -9.63 -11.17
CA GLY A 417 20.26 -10.19 -9.83
C GLY A 417 20.31 -9.09 -8.76
N VAL A 418 19.46 -8.08 -8.88
CA VAL A 418 19.43 -6.92 -7.97
C VAL A 418 18.12 -6.88 -7.20
N LEU A 419 18.23 -6.82 -5.87
CA LEU A 419 17.10 -6.58 -4.97
C LEU A 419 17.15 -5.13 -4.51
N TYR A 420 16.00 -4.46 -4.52
CA TYR A 420 15.85 -3.11 -3.99
C TYR A 420 15.08 -3.18 -2.67
N HIS A 421 15.44 -2.35 -1.70
CA HIS A 421 14.74 -2.29 -0.42
C HIS A 421 14.87 -0.89 0.19
N VAL A 422 13.80 -0.36 0.76
CA VAL A 422 13.77 0.95 1.41
C VAL A 422 14.15 0.81 2.88
N LEU A 423 15.16 1.55 3.32
CA LEU A 423 15.60 1.60 4.72
C LEU A 423 15.30 2.97 5.30
N ARG A 424 14.78 3.01 6.54
CA ARG A 424 14.51 4.27 7.26
C ARG A 424 15.71 4.69 8.09
N LEU A 425 16.11 5.96 7.98
CA LEU A 425 17.22 6.51 8.75
C LEU A 425 16.81 6.84 10.19
N VAL A 426 17.72 6.66 11.14
CA VAL A 426 17.56 7.17 12.52
C VAL A 426 17.62 8.69 12.53
N ASP A 427 18.57 9.28 11.79
CA ASP A 427 18.78 10.72 11.70
C ASP A 427 19.13 11.13 10.24
N PRO A 428 18.33 12.01 9.59
CA PRO A 428 17.06 12.55 10.09
C PRO A 428 15.95 11.48 10.10
N PRO A 429 15.07 11.46 11.11
CA PRO A 429 14.10 10.36 11.31
C PRO A 429 13.05 10.25 10.21
N ASN A 430 12.89 11.30 9.39
CA ASN A 430 11.93 11.38 8.29
C ASN A 430 12.53 11.13 6.92
N ALA A 431 13.76 10.64 6.86
CA ALA A 431 14.40 10.27 5.61
C ALA A 431 14.51 8.75 5.47
N ASP A 432 14.41 8.32 4.22
CA ASP A 432 14.58 6.96 3.78
C ASP A 432 15.71 6.91 2.74
N VAL A 433 16.28 5.73 2.52
CA VAL A 433 17.23 5.44 1.45
C VAL A 433 16.84 4.16 0.73
N ILE A 434 17.16 4.06 -0.55
CA ILE A 434 16.99 2.83 -1.32
C ILE A 434 18.32 2.07 -1.26
N ALA A 435 18.30 0.89 -0.64
CA ALA A 435 19.36 -0.08 -0.72
C ALA A 435 19.24 -0.86 -2.03
N THR A 436 20.30 -0.86 -2.82
CA THR A 436 20.45 -1.65 -4.04
C THR A 436 21.41 -2.80 -3.74
N VAL A 437 20.90 -4.02 -3.64
CA VAL A 437 21.62 -5.22 -3.21
C VAL A 437 21.89 -6.11 -4.41
N SER A 438 23.14 -6.16 -4.86
CA SER A 438 23.57 -7.06 -5.94
C SER A 438 23.84 -8.46 -5.38
N MET A 439 23.01 -9.43 -5.77
CA MET A 439 23.12 -10.82 -5.36
C MET A 439 24.36 -11.52 -5.92
N GLU A 440 24.83 -11.09 -7.08
CA GLU A 440 25.99 -11.68 -7.76
C GLU A 440 27.31 -11.14 -7.20
N THR A 441 27.40 -9.82 -6.99
CA THR A 441 28.65 -9.19 -6.54
C THR A 441 28.74 -9.04 -5.02
N GLN A 442 27.63 -9.33 -4.31
CA GLN A 442 27.49 -9.11 -2.86
C GLN A 442 27.77 -7.66 -2.45
N ARG A 443 27.54 -6.71 -3.37
CA ARG A 443 27.70 -5.28 -3.12
C ARG A 443 26.36 -4.65 -2.81
N VAL A 444 26.41 -3.67 -1.91
CA VAL A 444 25.27 -2.84 -1.55
C VAL A 444 25.63 -1.38 -1.80
N THR A 445 24.76 -0.68 -2.52
CA THR A 445 24.83 0.78 -2.67
C THR A 445 23.56 1.41 -2.13
N PHE A 446 23.65 2.64 -1.66
CA PHE A 446 22.53 3.38 -1.11
C PHE A 446 22.26 4.62 -1.94
N SER A 447 20.99 4.97 -2.11
CA SER A 447 20.60 6.25 -2.68
C SER A 447 21.00 7.42 -1.77
N ASN A 448 20.94 8.65 -2.28
CA ASN A 448 20.89 9.80 -1.39
C ASN A 448 19.63 9.74 -0.49
N PRO A 449 19.67 10.34 0.72
CA PRO A 449 18.49 10.46 1.57
C PRO A 449 17.35 11.17 0.85
N THR A 450 16.16 10.59 0.93
CA THR A 450 14.92 11.09 0.31
C THR A 450 13.73 10.84 1.26
N ASN A 451 12.52 11.21 0.88
CA ASN A 451 11.31 10.93 1.66
C ASN A 451 10.38 10.04 0.83
N LEU A 452 10.28 8.77 1.22
CA LEU A 452 9.49 7.76 0.50
C LEU A 452 8.27 7.29 1.30
N ARG A 453 8.01 7.91 2.47
CA ARG A 453 6.91 7.52 3.38
C ARG A 453 5.51 7.55 2.76
N HIS A 454 5.34 8.33 1.70
CA HIS A 454 4.07 8.52 0.99
C HIS A 454 4.06 7.80 -0.35
N LEU A 455 5.05 6.94 -0.62
CA LEU A 455 5.11 6.13 -1.82
C LEU A 455 4.68 4.70 -1.48
N HIS A 456 3.68 4.24 -2.21
CA HIS A 456 3.05 2.94 -2.06
C HIS A 456 3.34 2.08 -3.28
N ASN A 457 3.28 0.75 -3.12
CA ASN A 457 3.46 -0.20 -4.22
C ASN A 457 4.72 0.06 -5.07
N LEU A 458 5.85 0.42 -4.44
CA LEU A 458 7.08 0.69 -5.18
C LEU A 458 7.58 -0.61 -5.82
N SER A 459 7.83 -0.60 -7.12
CA SER A 459 8.23 -1.78 -7.89
C SER A 459 9.39 -1.49 -8.83
N PHE A 460 10.27 -2.47 -9.01
CA PHE A 460 11.28 -2.46 -10.06
C PHE A 460 10.66 -2.84 -11.42
N LEU A 461 10.94 -2.01 -12.43
CA LEU A 461 10.59 -2.29 -13.82
C LEU A 461 11.84 -2.20 -14.70
N PRO A 462 12.21 -3.28 -15.42
CA PRO A 462 13.31 -3.24 -16.39
C PRO A 462 13.14 -2.10 -17.38
N TYR A 463 14.20 -1.32 -17.57
CA TYR A 463 14.20 -0.13 -18.41
C TYR A 463 13.75 -0.45 -19.84
N ILE A 464 12.77 0.31 -20.34
CA ILE A 464 12.40 0.32 -21.75
C ILE A 464 13.36 1.30 -22.42
N SER A 465 14.31 0.80 -23.21
CA SER A 465 15.02 1.66 -24.16
C SER A 465 13.99 2.16 -25.18
N ASN A 466 13.63 3.44 -25.12
CA ASN A 466 12.87 4.10 -26.18
C ASN A 466 13.65 4.12 -27.49
#